data_AF-A0A929QHZ6-F1
#
_entry.id   AF-A0A929QHZ6-F1
#
_cell.length_a   1.000
_cell.length_b   1.000
_cell.length_c   1.000
_cell.angle_alpha   90.00
_cell.angle_beta   90.00
_cell.angle_gamma   90.00
#
_symmetry.space_group_name_H-M   'P 1'
#
loop_
_entity.id
_entity.type
_entity.pdbx_description
1 polymer ?
#
loop_
_entity_poly.entity_id
_entity_poly.type
_entity_poly.pdbx_seq_one_letter_code
_entity_poly.pdbx_strand_id
1 'polypeptide(L)'
;MISEEIEFSNKNLFEIIEEFEKIIKAKYIVYAEVNEVLQNFINIAYDTRNPGKMSSEIFEITDFKLDLDKFEKLNLSEKNLIVELKNGNKIIGFFIIGERDEFEFSEAEKKTINSIGTLLAGFIKQKQYFQNEKNKEK
;
A
#
# COMPACT_ATOMS: atom_id res chain seq x y z
N MET A 1 14.49 -32.82 5.74
CA MET A 1 13.49 -31.83 6.18
C MET A 1 13.75 -30.58 5.39
N ILE A 2 12.95 -30.34 4.35
CA ILE A 2 13.03 -29.11 3.57
C ILE A 2 12.51 -28.02 4.51
N SER A 3 13.30 -26.97 4.65
CA SER A 3 13.05 -25.79 5.48
C SER A 3 11.61 -25.31 5.32
N GLU A 4 11.00 -24.82 6.39
CA GLU A 4 9.87 -23.90 6.29
C GLU A 4 10.32 -22.74 5.40
N GLU A 5 10.07 -22.84 4.10
CA GLU A 5 10.05 -21.68 3.24
C GLU A 5 9.07 -20.74 3.91
N ILE A 6 9.56 -19.61 4.41
CA ILE A 6 8.70 -18.54 4.90
C ILE A 6 7.80 -18.20 3.72
N GLU A 7 6.58 -18.71 3.75
CA GLU A 7 5.63 -18.52 2.68
C GLU A 7 5.37 -17.02 2.60
N PHE A 8 5.79 -16.39 1.50
CA PHE A 8 5.60 -14.96 1.25
C PHE A 8 4.10 -14.66 1.10
N SER A 9 3.43 -14.52 2.24
CA SER A 9 1.98 -14.43 2.35
C SER A 9 1.50 -12.98 2.37
N ASN A 10 0.18 -12.79 2.18
CA ASN A 10 -0.47 -11.50 2.41
C ASN A 10 -0.39 -11.06 3.87
N LYS A 11 -0.42 -12.01 4.80
CA LYS A 11 -0.35 -11.77 6.23
C LYS A 11 0.94 -11.02 6.61
N ASN A 12 2.08 -11.47 6.12
CA ASN A 12 3.38 -10.84 6.44
C ASN A 12 3.46 -9.39 5.94
N LEU A 13 2.91 -9.10 4.75
CA LEU A 13 2.88 -7.73 4.21
C LEU A 13 2.00 -6.81 5.07
N PHE A 14 0.83 -7.30 5.48
CA PHE A 14 -0.11 -6.52 6.29
C PHE A 14 0.46 -6.21 7.68
N GLU A 15 1.12 -7.18 8.31
CA GLU A 15 1.85 -6.96 9.57
C GLU A 15 2.93 -5.88 9.41
N ILE A 16 3.69 -5.89 8.31
CA ILE A 16 4.69 -4.84 8.03
C ILE A 16 4.03 -3.47 7.86
N ILE A 17 2.88 -3.39 7.18
CA ILE A 17 2.13 -2.13 7.01
C ILE A 17 1.63 -1.61 8.36
N GLU A 18 1.13 -2.48 9.24
CA GLU A 18 0.71 -2.11 10.60
C GLU A 18 1.87 -1.63 11.46
N GLU A 19 3.03 -2.29 11.41
CA GLU A 19 4.22 -1.82 12.10
C GLU A 19 4.68 -0.47 11.55
N PHE A 20 4.61 -0.28 10.23
CA PHE A 20 4.93 1.00 9.62
C PHE A 20 3.99 2.12 10.09
N GLU A 21 2.67 1.88 10.14
CA GLU A 21 1.67 2.81 10.69
C GLU A 21 2.04 3.24 12.12
N LYS A 22 2.38 2.29 12.99
CA LYS A 22 2.78 2.56 14.38
C LYS A 22 4.05 3.40 14.47
N ILE A 23 5.06 3.09 13.65
CA ILE A 23 6.35 3.81 13.63
C ILE A 23 6.14 5.29 13.29
N ILE A 24 5.34 5.57 12.27
CA ILE A 24 5.08 6.93 11.81
C ILE A 24 3.96 7.60 12.62
N LYS A 25 3.27 6.86 13.48
CA LYS A 25 2.14 7.32 14.29
C LYS A 25 1.03 7.92 13.42
N ALA A 26 0.73 7.26 12.30
CA ALA A 26 -0.37 7.65 11.44
C ALA A 26 -1.72 7.29 12.10
N LYS A 27 -2.80 7.93 11.64
CA LYS A 27 -4.17 7.53 12.03
C LYS A 27 -4.58 6.21 11.39
N TYR A 28 -4.08 5.98 10.18
CA TYR A 28 -4.23 4.75 9.40
C TYR A 28 -3.30 4.79 8.19
N ILE A 29 -3.09 3.62 7.61
CA ILE A 29 -2.60 3.41 6.25
C ILE A 29 -3.63 2.59 5.46
N VAL A 30 -4.00 3.08 4.28
CA VAL A 30 -4.70 2.32 3.25
C VAL A 30 -3.72 2.00 2.13
N TYR A 31 -3.56 0.72 1.83
CA TYR A 31 -2.75 0.23 0.72
C TYR A 31 -3.63 -0.02 -0.50
N ALA A 32 -3.37 0.76 -1.55
CA ALA A 32 -3.98 0.61 -2.85
C ALA A 32 -2.97 0.04 -3.85
N GLU A 33 -3.30 -1.06 -4.51
CA GLU A 33 -2.45 -1.73 -5.49
C GLU A 33 -2.91 -1.38 -6.91
N VAL A 34 -1.99 -0.99 -7.79
CA VAL A 34 -2.31 -0.79 -9.21
C VAL A 34 -2.60 -2.14 -9.85
N ASN A 35 -3.72 -2.25 -10.55
CA ASN A 35 -4.10 -3.46 -11.25
C ASN A 35 -3.07 -3.78 -12.36
N GLU A 36 -2.53 -5.00 -12.37
CA GLU A 36 -1.46 -5.37 -13.31
C GLU A 36 -1.94 -5.37 -14.78
N VAL A 37 -3.23 -5.64 -15.02
CA VAL A 37 -3.85 -5.72 -16.36
C VAL A 37 -4.41 -4.36 -16.78
N LEU A 38 -5.20 -3.73 -15.91
CA LEU A 38 -5.83 -2.45 -16.16
C LEU A 38 -5.13 -1.35 -15.37
N GLN A 39 -4.01 -0.84 -15.89
CA GLN A 39 -3.09 0.05 -15.15
C GLN A 39 -3.69 1.40 -14.73
N ASN A 40 -4.86 1.77 -15.28
CA ASN A 40 -5.65 2.92 -14.86
C ASN A 40 -6.62 2.59 -13.71
N PHE A 41 -6.50 1.42 -13.06
CA PHE A 41 -7.30 1.06 -11.90
C PHE A 41 -6.44 0.66 -10.72
N ILE A 42 -6.94 0.93 -9.53
CA ILE A 42 -6.38 0.46 -8.27
C ILE A 42 -7.39 -0.39 -7.51
N ASN A 43 -6.89 -1.37 -6.78
CA ASN A 43 -7.66 -2.18 -5.85
C ASN A 43 -7.21 -1.85 -4.42
N ILE A 44 -8.14 -1.71 -3.49
CA ILE A 44 -7.78 -1.52 -2.08
C ILE A 44 -7.38 -2.87 -1.48
N ALA A 45 -6.08 -3.12 -1.43
CA ALA A 45 -5.53 -4.39 -0.97
C ALA A 45 -5.53 -4.51 0.56
N TYR A 46 -5.38 -3.40 1.28
CA TYR A 46 -5.41 -3.39 2.74
C TYR A 46 -5.85 -2.06 3.35
N ASP A 47 -6.51 -2.13 4.50
CA ASP A 47 -6.87 -0.97 5.33
C ASP A 47 -6.63 -1.33 6.80
N THR A 48 -5.64 -0.66 7.40
CA THR A 48 -5.26 -0.83 8.81
C THR A 48 -6.39 -0.55 9.81
N ARG A 49 -7.43 0.21 9.43
CA ARG A 49 -8.62 0.42 10.26
C ARG A 49 -9.50 -0.80 10.34
N ASN A 50 -9.39 -1.71 9.37
CA ASN A 50 -10.16 -2.94 9.26
C ASN A 50 -9.24 -4.16 9.08
N PRO A 51 -8.38 -4.50 10.06
CA PRO A 51 -7.41 -5.59 9.92
C PRO A 51 -8.09 -6.92 9.55
N GLY A 52 -7.47 -7.68 8.65
CA GLY A 52 -7.97 -8.98 8.21
C GLY A 52 -9.11 -8.94 7.19
N LYS A 53 -9.62 -7.76 6.80
CA LYS A 53 -10.58 -7.63 5.69
C LYS A 53 -9.86 -7.11 4.45
N MET A 54 -9.83 -7.94 3.39
CA MET A 54 -9.48 -7.47 2.06
C MET A 54 -10.69 -6.73 1.46
N SER A 55 -10.46 -5.52 0.96
CA SER A 55 -11.49 -4.79 0.24
C SER A 55 -11.53 -5.27 -1.21
N SER A 56 -12.74 -5.41 -1.76
CA SER A 56 -12.95 -5.70 -3.19
C SER A 56 -13.21 -4.42 -4.00
N GLU A 57 -13.02 -3.25 -3.39
CA GLU A 57 -13.25 -1.98 -4.06
C GLU A 57 -12.15 -1.67 -5.07
N ILE A 58 -12.60 -1.31 -6.28
CA ILE A 58 -11.76 -0.94 -7.42
C ILE A 58 -12.09 0.50 -7.77
N PHE A 59 -11.05 1.31 -7.98
CA PHE A 59 -11.17 2.72 -8.32
C PHE A 59 -10.39 3.04 -9.58
N GLU A 60 -10.94 3.90 -10.43
CA GLU A 60 -10.24 4.40 -11.60
C GLU A 60 -9.31 5.56 -11.22
N ILE A 61 -8.10 5.54 -11.75
CA ILE A 61 -7.07 6.56 -11.58
C ILE A 61 -6.71 7.16 -12.93
N THR A 62 -6.46 8.46 -12.96
CA THR A 62 -6.08 9.19 -14.18
C THR A 62 -4.63 9.61 -14.05
N ASP A 63 -3.79 9.32 -15.05
CA ASP A 63 -2.37 9.67 -15.08
C ASP A 63 -1.56 9.26 -13.82
N PHE A 64 -1.94 8.13 -13.20
CA PHE A 64 -1.35 7.65 -11.94
C PHE A 64 -1.47 8.64 -10.76
N LYS A 65 -2.43 9.56 -10.82
CA LYS A 65 -2.78 10.43 -9.71
C LYS A 65 -4.05 9.93 -9.03
N LEU A 66 -4.01 9.93 -7.70
CA LEU A 66 -5.17 9.65 -6.87
C LEU A 66 -5.97 10.93 -6.67
N ASP A 67 -7.23 10.89 -7.09
CA ASP A 67 -8.23 11.90 -6.78
C ASP A 67 -9.02 11.43 -5.55
N LEU A 68 -8.59 11.84 -4.35
CA LEU A 68 -9.14 11.35 -3.08
C LEU A 68 -10.65 11.59 -2.94
N ASP A 69 -11.20 12.59 -3.64
CA ASP A 69 -12.63 12.88 -3.65
C ASP A 69 -13.45 11.73 -4.27
N LYS A 70 -12.84 10.90 -5.13
CA LYS A 70 -13.50 9.70 -5.68
C LYS A 70 -13.56 8.52 -4.69
N PHE A 71 -12.94 8.66 -3.52
CA PHE A 71 -12.82 7.61 -2.51
C PHE A 71 -13.67 7.88 -1.27
N GLU A 72 -14.80 8.60 -1.40
CA GLU A 72 -15.71 8.91 -0.28
C GLU A 72 -16.07 7.67 0.57
N LYS A 73 -16.24 6.51 -0.06
CA LYS A 73 -16.55 5.24 0.61
C LYS A 73 -15.47 4.77 1.60
N LEU A 74 -14.22 5.20 1.40
CA LEU A 74 -13.10 4.88 2.28
C LEU A 74 -13.11 5.71 3.57
N ASN A 75 -14.00 6.69 3.73
CA ASN A 75 -14.08 7.55 4.93
C ASN A 75 -12.70 8.09 5.34
N LEU A 76 -11.97 8.66 4.38
CA LEU A 76 -10.64 9.22 4.63
C LEU A 76 -10.75 10.48 5.52
N SER A 77 -9.72 10.77 6.31
CA SER A 77 -9.58 12.03 7.03
C SER A 77 -9.42 13.21 6.06
N GLU A 78 -9.61 14.43 6.55
CA GLU A 78 -9.40 15.65 5.74
C GLU A 78 -7.94 15.81 5.30
N LYS A 79 -6.99 15.31 6.10
CA LYS A 79 -5.56 15.38 5.82
C LYS A 79 -5.02 13.99 5.55
N ASN A 80 -4.46 13.80 4.34
CA ASN A 80 -3.81 12.57 3.93
C ASN A 80 -2.48 12.87 3.25
N LEU A 81 -1.47 12.08 3.58
CA LEU A 81 -0.24 11.99 2.81
C LEU A 81 -0.37 10.82 1.82
N ILE A 82 -0.10 11.10 0.55
CA ILE A 82 -0.06 10.07 -0.50
C ILE A 82 1.40 9.72 -0.78
N VAL A 83 1.72 8.44 -0.64
CA VAL A 83 3.05 7.88 -0.96
C VAL A 83 2.92 6.99 -2.17
N GLU A 84 3.59 7.34 -3.25
CA GLU A 84 3.66 6.52 -4.46
C GLU A 84 4.65 5.36 -4.25
N LEU A 85 4.16 4.14 -4.40
CA LEU A 85 4.99 2.94 -4.30
C LEU A 85 5.59 2.67 -5.68
N LYS A 86 6.88 3.02 -5.83
CA LYS A 86 7.61 2.90 -7.09
C LYS A 86 8.57 1.73 -7.07
N ASN A 87 8.58 0.97 -8.15
CA ASN A 87 9.66 0.04 -8.46
C ASN A 87 10.30 0.47 -9.79
N GLY A 88 11.51 1.01 -9.72
CA GLY A 88 12.10 1.76 -10.83
C GLY A 88 11.23 2.96 -11.22
N ASN A 89 10.88 3.07 -12.50
CA ASN A 89 10.03 4.15 -13.02
C ASN A 89 8.53 3.83 -12.99
N LYS A 90 8.13 2.64 -12.51
CA LYS A 90 6.73 2.20 -12.51
C LYS A 90 6.12 2.37 -11.12
N ILE A 91 4.97 3.05 -11.06
CA ILE A 91 4.11 3.05 -9.87
C ILE A 91 3.36 1.72 -9.84
N ILE A 92 3.48 1.00 -8.73
CA ILE A 92 2.84 -0.31 -8.51
C ILE A 92 1.70 -0.23 -7.49
N GLY A 93 1.58 0.90 -6.78
CA GLY A 93 0.58 1.12 -5.76
C GLY A 93 0.78 2.45 -5.05
N PHE A 94 -0.03 2.66 -4.03
CA PHE A 94 -0.01 3.85 -3.19
C PHE A 94 -0.27 3.46 -1.74
N PHE A 95 0.37 4.18 -0.83
CA PHE A 95 -0.14 4.30 0.53
C PHE A 95 -0.87 5.64 0.68
N ILE A 96 -2.10 5.57 1.15
CA ILE A 96 -2.88 6.72 1.59
C ILE A 96 -2.80 6.73 3.11
N ILE A 97 -2.11 7.71 3.67
CA ILE A 97 -1.77 7.76 5.08
C ILE A 97 -2.55 8.89 5.73
N GLY A 98 -3.46 8.55 6.64
CA GLY A 98 -4.21 9.54 7.41
C GLY A 98 -3.31 10.27 8.39
N GLU A 99 -3.21 11.59 8.27
CA GLU A 99 -2.45 12.42 9.21
C GLU A 99 -3.19 12.54 10.55
N ARG A 100 -2.46 12.90 11.61
CA ARG A 100 -3.05 13.10 12.93
C ARG A 100 -3.83 14.41 12.95
N ASP A 101 -4.97 14.41 13.63
CA ASP A 101 -5.87 15.58 13.68
C ASP A 101 -5.17 16.82 14.29
N GLU A 102 -4.20 16.62 15.18
CA GLU A 102 -3.47 17.69 15.89
C GLU A 102 -2.13 18.09 15.25
N PHE A 103 -1.59 17.30 14.31
CA PHE A 103 -0.25 17.54 13.77
C PHE A 103 -0.10 17.00 12.35
N GLU A 104 0.32 17.89 11.45
CA GLU A 104 0.75 17.48 10.11
C GLU A 104 2.16 16.89 10.14
N PHE A 105 2.44 15.95 9.24
CA PHE A 105 3.80 15.44 9.09
C PHE A 105 4.74 16.57 8.67
N SER A 106 5.85 16.72 9.38
CA SER A 106 6.94 17.59 8.96
C SER A 106 7.55 17.11 7.64
N GLU A 107 8.22 18.01 6.92
CA GLU A 107 8.92 17.66 5.68
C GLU A 107 10.00 16.59 5.87
N ALA A 108 10.63 16.55 7.05
CA ALA A 108 11.59 15.50 7.40
C ALA A 108 10.89 14.13 7.55
N GLU A 109 9.73 14.09 8.23
CA GLU A 109 8.93 12.87 8.35
C GLU A 109 8.42 12.40 6.99
N LYS A 110 7.90 13.30 6.14
CA LYS A 110 7.44 12.96 4.79
C LYS A 110 8.56 12.34 3.93
N LYS A 111 9.79 12.83 4.03
CA LYS A 111 10.96 12.25 3.33
C LYS A 111 11.29 10.85 3.83
N THR A 112 11.25 10.63 5.13
CA THR A 112 11.49 9.31 5.74
C THR A 112 10.38 8.33 5.34
N ILE A 113 9.11 8.75 5.43
CA ILE A 113 7.93 7.99 5.02
C ILE A 113 8.05 7.56 3.56
N ASN A 114 8.40 8.47 2.64
CA ASN A 114 8.59 8.16 1.22
C ASN A 114 9.73 7.14 1.00
N SER A 115 10.83 7.26 1.76
CA SER A 115 11.95 6.31 1.70
C SER A 115 11.51 4.90 2.11
N ILE A 116 10.74 4.79 3.20
CA ILE A 116 10.19 3.51 3.67
C ILE A 116 9.19 2.95 2.65
N GLY A 117 8.31 3.78 2.11
CA GLY A 117 7.38 3.38 1.04
C GLY A 117 8.11 2.78 -0.18
N THR A 118 9.25 3.37 -0.57
CA THR A 118 10.07 2.83 -1.67
C THR A 118 10.65 1.45 -1.35
N LEU A 119 11.12 1.22 -0.12
CA LEU A 119 11.61 -0.10 0.31
C LEU A 119 10.47 -1.13 0.29
N LEU A 120 9.30 -0.75 0.79
CA LEU A 120 8.11 -1.60 0.80
C LEU A 120 7.62 -1.92 -0.62
N ALA A 121 7.73 -0.98 -1.57
CA ALA A 121 7.42 -1.22 -2.97
C ALA A 121 8.31 -2.33 -3.58
N GLY A 122 9.60 -2.33 -3.25
CA GLY A 122 10.53 -3.40 -3.63
C GLY A 122 10.10 -4.76 -3.08
N PHE A 123 9.77 -4.80 -1.79
CA PHE A 123 9.27 -6.01 -1.11
C PHE A 123 7.97 -6.55 -1.73
N ILE A 124 7.00 -5.67 -1.99
CA ILE A 124 5.72 -6.02 -2.65
C ILE A 124 5.98 -6.63 -4.02
N LYS A 125 6.89 -6.04 -4.83
CA LYS A 125 7.13 -6.56 -6.18
C LYS A 125 7.78 -7.93 -6.19
N GLN A 126 8.73 -8.18 -5.29
CA GLN A 126 9.32 -9.51 -5.14
C GLN A 126 8.26 -10.56 -4.81
N LYS A 127 7.36 -10.24 -3.88
CA LYS A 127 6.25 -11.12 -3.54
C LYS A 127 5.33 -11.41 -4.73
N GLN A 128 4.91 -10.39 -5.48
CA GLN A 128 4.09 -10.57 -6.70
C GLN A 128 4.80 -11.49 -7.71
N TYR A 129 6.11 -11.32 -7.89
CA TYR A 129 6.91 -12.18 -8.78
C TYR A 129 6.85 -13.66 -8.35
N PHE A 130 7.12 -13.96 -7.07
CA PHE A 130 7.07 -15.34 -6.59
C PHE A 130 5.68 -15.97 -6.68
N GLN A 131 4.62 -15.20 -6.45
CA GLN A 131 3.24 -15.67 -6.60
C GLN A 131 2.91 -15.99 -8.08
N ASN A 132 3.34 -15.14 -9.00
CA ASN A 132 3.13 -15.34 -10.43
C ASN A 132 3.90 -16.55 -10.97
N GLU A 133 5.13 -16.78 -10.53
CA GLU A 133 5.90 -17.97 -10.91
C GLU A 133 5.24 -19.26 -10.39
N LYS A 134 4.79 -19.29 -9.12
CA LYS A 134 4.05 -20.44 -8.56
C LYS A 134 2.76 -20.76 -9.34
N ASN A 135 2.10 -19.75 -9.90
CA ASN A 135 0.87 -19.94 -10.67
C ASN A 135 1.12 -20.44 -12.10
N LYS A 136 2.33 -20.24 -12.67
CA LYS A 136 2.70 -20.78 -13.99
C LYS A 136 3.08 -22.26 -13.96
N GLU A 137 3.47 -22.77 -12.80
CA GLU A 137 3.82 -24.18 -12.60
C GLU A 137 2.60 -25.10 -12.35
N LYS A 138 1.40 -24.53 -12.25
CA LYS A 138 0.11 -25.25 -12.13
C LYS A 138 -0.63 -25.29 -13.45
#